data_AF-A0A2Z4M9Q6-F1
#
_entry.id   AF-A0A2Z4M9Q6-F1
#
_cell.length_a   1.000
_cell.length_b   1.000
_cell.length_c   1.000
_cell.angle_alpha   90.00
_cell.angle_beta   90.00
_cell.angle_gamma   90.00
#
_symmetry.space_group_name_H-M   'P 1'
#
loop_
_entity.id
_entity.type
_entity.pdbx_description
1 polymer ?
#
loop_
_entity_poly.entity_id
_entity_poly.type
_entity_poly.pdbx_seq_one_letter_code
_entity_poly.pdbx_strand_id
1 'polypeptide(L)'
;LWLRTTRSGVRVPPYSIFSVFHDVKFLILLKKILIFKNKKFLFYFLESSCSLYFGIIFGNLFGTFLVFFRILFGNWDGFILCFLILFFEFLNIQIFKYSIFLNKTKIIVQNIQLGLLLGFFIDGFKVGS
;
A
#
# COMPACT_ATOMS: atom_id res chain seq x y z
N LEU A 1 32.51 46.21 19.05
CA LEU A 1 33.80 46.86 19.30
C LEU A 1 34.80 45.81 19.81
N TRP A 2 35.27 44.93 18.94
CA TRP A 2 36.46 44.10 19.22
C TRP A 2 37.06 43.62 17.90
N LEU A 3 37.78 44.53 17.26
CA LEU A 3 38.72 44.20 16.19
C LEU A 3 39.97 43.64 16.86
N ARG A 4 40.21 42.33 16.72
CA ARG A 4 41.55 41.75 16.86
C ARG A 4 41.89 40.95 15.60
N THR A 5 42.45 41.69 14.66
CA THR A 5 43.60 41.33 13.81
C THR A 5 43.90 39.84 13.66
N THR A 6 43.38 39.23 12.59
CA THR A 6 44.08 38.13 11.93
C THR A 6 44.97 38.73 10.83
N ARG A 7 46.28 38.69 11.09
CA ARG A 7 47.34 38.94 10.09
C ARG A 7 47.26 37.84 9.04
N SER A 8 46.68 38.14 7.89
CA SER A 8 47.05 37.62 6.57
C SER A 8 46.01 38.15 5.58
N GLY A 9 46.47 38.91 4.58
CA GLY A 9 45.65 39.65 3.63
C GLY A 9 44.89 38.79 2.62
N VAL A 10 44.14 37.79 3.08
CA VAL A 10 43.20 37.05 2.24
C VAL A 10 41.82 37.64 2.50
N ARG A 11 41.37 38.52 1.61
CA ARG A 11 39.96 38.94 1.57
C ARG A 11 39.13 37.70 1.27
N VAL A 12 38.55 37.08 2.30
CA VAL A 12 37.58 36.02 2.10
C VAL A 12 36.36 36.67 1.45
N PRO A 13 35.98 36.28 0.22
CA PRO A 13 34.86 36.93 -0.45
C PRO A 13 33.56 36.73 0.35
N PRO A 14 32.71 37.77 0.48
CA PRO A 14 31.44 37.70 1.20
C PRO A 14 30.44 36.71 0.58
N TYR A 15 30.73 36.21 -0.63
CA TYR A 15 29.89 35.27 -1.37
C TYR A 15 29.82 33.88 -0.71
N SER A 16 30.82 33.49 0.10
CA SER A 16 30.92 32.13 0.67
C SER A 16 29.95 31.84 1.83
N ILE A 17 29.60 32.84 2.64
CA ILE A 17 28.71 32.64 3.80
C ILE A 17 27.25 32.61 3.34
N PHE A 18 26.90 33.44 2.35
CA PHE A 18 25.53 33.52 1.84
C PHE A 18 25.13 32.28 1.02
N SER A 19 26.07 31.69 0.27
CA SER A 19 25.85 30.42 -0.43
C SER A 19 25.64 29.26 0.54
N VAL A 20 26.45 29.17 1.60
CA VAL A 20 26.30 28.13 2.65
C VAL A 20 24.95 28.28 3.38
N PHE A 21 24.51 29.50 3.69
CA PHE A 21 23.20 29.71 4.31
C PHE A 21 22.03 29.34 3.38
N HIS A 22 22.18 29.58 2.07
CA HIS A 22 21.19 29.17 1.07
C HIS A 22 21.11 27.64 0.97
N ASP A 23 22.26 26.96 0.98
CA ASP A 23 22.35 25.50 0.94
C ASP A 23 21.75 24.83 2.18
N VAL A 24 21.98 25.40 3.38
CA VAL A 24 21.40 24.88 4.63
C VAL A 24 19.87 25.06 4.66
N LYS A 25 19.35 26.22 4.21
CA LYS A 25 17.89 26.42 4.07
C LYS A 25 17.28 25.47 3.05
N PHE A 26 17.97 25.22 1.93
CA PHE A 26 17.53 24.29 0.89
C PHE A 26 17.50 22.84 1.41
N LEU A 27 18.51 22.41 2.16
CA LEU A 27 18.54 21.10 2.82
C LEU A 27 17.40 20.91 3.83
N ILE A 28 17.07 21.94 4.61
CA ILE A 28 15.93 21.92 5.53
C ILE A 28 14.62 21.80 4.76
N LEU A 29 14.47 22.52 3.64
CA LEU A 29 13.29 22.44 2.77
C LEU A 29 13.14 21.04 2.16
N LEU A 30 14.22 20.47 1.62
CA LEU A 30 14.24 19.10 1.08
C LEU A 30 13.87 18.06 2.13
N LYS A 31 14.43 18.19 3.35
CA LYS A 31 14.11 17.30 4.46
C LYS A 31 12.63 17.40 4.84
N LYS A 32 12.05 18.61 4.83
CA LYS A 32 10.63 18.85 5.08
C LYS A 32 9.73 18.25 4.00
N ILE A 33 10.14 18.35 2.73
CA ILE A 33 9.43 17.76 1.57
C ILE A 33 9.49 16.22 1.64
N LEU A 34 10.65 15.63 1.94
CA LEU A 34 10.81 14.19 2.14
C LEU A 34 9.95 13.66 3.29
N ILE A 35 9.94 14.36 4.43
CA ILE A 35 9.11 14.00 5.59
C ILE A 35 7.62 14.09 5.23
N PHE A 36 7.21 15.13 4.50
CA PHE A 36 5.80 15.31 4.11
C PHE A 36 5.35 14.27 3.07
N LYS A 37 6.22 13.92 2.11
CA LYS A 37 5.98 12.87 1.12
C LYS A 37 5.87 11.50 1.79
N ASN A 38 6.71 11.23 2.78
CA ASN A 38 6.66 9.99 3.56
C ASN A 38 5.35 9.83 4.34
N LYS A 39 4.80 10.89 4.95
CA LYS A 39 3.54 10.79 5.69
C LYS A 39 2.34 10.43 4.81
N LYS A 40 2.22 11.04 3.62
CA LYS A 40 1.16 10.70 2.66
C LYS A 40 1.32 9.27 2.14
N PHE A 41 2.55 8.87 1.81
CA PHE A 41 2.84 7.51 1.39
C PHE A 41 2.45 6.48 2.46
N LEU A 42 2.84 6.70 3.72
CA LEU A 42 2.55 5.81 4.84
C LEU A 42 1.05 5.66 5.06
N PHE A 43 0.29 6.74 4.89
CA PHE A 43 -1.18 6.69 4.97
C PHE A 43 -1.79 5.79 3.88
N TYR A 44 -1.40 5.98 2.61
CA TYR A 44 -1.89 5.13 1.52
C TYR A 44 -1.45 3.67 1.65
N PHE A 45 -0.22 3.45 2.12
CA PHE A 45 0.30 2.11 2.38
C PHE A 45 -0.48 1.41 3.50
N LEU A 46 -0.79 2.13 4.58
CA LEU A 46 -1.58 1.61 5.69
C LEU A 46 -3.02 1.28 5.24
N GLU A 47 -3.66 2.19 4.50
CA GLU A 47 -5.01 1.99 3.95
C GLU A 47 -5.06 0.74 3.04
N SER A 48 -4.05 0.58 2.18
CA SER A 48 -3.90 -0.60 1.32
C SER A 48 -3.69 -1.88 2.14
N SER A 49 -2.81 -1.84 3.14
CA SER A 49 -2.50 -3.00 4.00
C SER A 49 -3.70 -3.43 4.83
N CYS A 50 -4.48 -2.48 5.37
CA CYS A 50 -5.72 -2.77 6.08
C CYS A 50 -6.74 -3.43 5.16
N SER A 51 -6.94 -2.90 3.94
CA SER A 51 -7.88 -3.49 2.98
C SER A 51 -7.51 -4.93 2.57
N LEU A 52 -6.21 -5.21 2.42
CA LEU A 52 -5.69 -6.55 2.14
C LEU A 52 -5.94 -7.48 3.33
N TYR A 53 -5.64 -7.03 4.55
CA TYR A 53 -5.86 -7.81 5.78
C TYR A 53 -7.34 -8.16 5.99
N PHE A 54 -8.25 -7.22 5.71
CA PHE A 54 -9.68 -7.49 5.68
C PHE A 54 -10.02 -8.58 4.67
N GLY A 55 -9.47 -8.52 3.46
CA GLY A 55 -9.64 -9.57 2.45
C GLY A 55 -9.20 -10.95 2.96
N ILE A 56 -8.05 -11.04 3.63
CA ILE A 56 -7.54 -12.31 4.20
C ILE A 56 -8.49 -12.86 5.28
N ILE A 57 -8.97 -12.01 6.20
CA ILE A 57 -9.93 -12.43 7.24
C ILE A 57 -11.20 -12.99 6.59
N PHE A 58 -11.74 -12.29 5.59
CA PHE A 58 -12.92 -12.76 4.85
C PHE A 58 -12.65 -14.05 4.09
N GLY A 59 -11.46 -14.22 3.50
CA GLY A 59 -11.06 -15.46 2.84
C GLY A 59 -11.05 -16.65 3.79
N ASN A 60 -10.48 -16.49 4.98
CA ASN A 60 -10.48 -17.56 5.99
C ASN A 60 -11.89 -17.86 6.52
N LEU A 61 -12.72 -16.84 6.75
CA LEU A 61 -14.13 -17.04 7.11
C LEU A 61 -14.87 -17.81 6.02
N PHE A 62 -14.63 -17.47 4.76
CA PHE A 62 -15.23 -18.17 3.64
C PHE A 62 -14.74 -19.62 3.54
N GLY A 63 -13.46 -19.89 3.82
CA GLY A 63 -12.92 -21.25 3.92
C GLY A 63 -13.68 -22.11 4.94
N THR A 64 -13.97 -21.56 6.13
CA THR A 64 -14.81 -22.27 7.11
C THR A 64 -16.24 -22.51 6.62
N PHE A 65 -16.80 -21.58 5.85
CA PHE A 65 -18.11 -21.76 5.21
C PHE A 65 -18.08 -22.81 4.10
N LEU A 66 -16.96 -22.98 3.41
CA LEU A 66 -16.79 -24.05 2.42
C LEU A 66 -16.77 -25.44 3.04
N VAL A 67 -16.25 -25.59 4.27
CA VAL A 67 -16.36 -26.87 4.99
C VAL A 67 -17.82 -27.25 5.21
N PHE A 68 -18.67 -26.27 5.55
CA PHE A 68 -20.12 -26.49 5.64
C PHE A 68 -20.72 -26.93 4.30
N PHE A 69 -20.35 -26.27 3.20
CA PHE A 69 -20.80 -26.68 1.86
C PHE A 69 -20.30 -28.06 1.45
N ARG A 70 -19.08 -28.45 1.82
CA ARG A 70 -18.53 -29.79 1.53
C ARG A 70 -19.32 -30.88 2.24
N ILE A 71 -19.74 -30.63 3.48
CA ILE A 71 -20.62 -31.54 4.23
C ILE A 71 -21.99 -31.65 3.57
N LEU A 72 -22.54 -30.53 3.06
CA LEU A 72 -23.90 -30.48 2.53
C LEU A 72 -24.02 -30.98 1.08
N PHE A 73 -23.02 -30.73 0.22
CA PHE A 73 -23.05 -31.02 -1.22
C PHE A 73 -22.01 -32.06 -1.68
N GLY A 74 -21.10 -32.52 -0.80
CA GLY A 74 -20.07 -33.51 -1.12
C GLY A 74 -18.79 -32.91 -1.74
N ASN A 75 -17.97 -33.75 -2.40
CA ASN A 75 -16.65 -33.39 -2.96
C ASN A 75 -16.73 -32.50 -4.24
N TRP A 76 -17.36 -31.34 -4.14
CA TRP A 76 -17.55 -30.38 -5.24
C TRP A 76 -16.49 -29.27 -5.26
N ASP A 77 -15.33 -29.50 -4.64
CA ASP A 77 -14.28 -28.48 -4.46
C ASP A 77 -13.83 -27.83 -5.79
N GLY A 78 -13.77 -28.62 -6.88
CA GLY A 78 -13.44 -28.11 -8.21
C GLY A 78 -14.51 -27.19 -8.82
N PHE A 79 -15.79 -27.50 -8.59
CA PHE A 79 -16.90 -26.66 -9.04
C PHE A 79 -16.95 -25.35 -8.26
N ILE A 80 -16.72 -25.42 -6.94
CA ILE A 80 -16.63 -24.26 -6.07
C ILE A 80 -15.49 -23.33 -6.50
N LEU A 81 -14.32 -23.89 -6.81
CA LEU A 81 -13.17 -23.11 -7.28
C LEU A 81 -13.43 -22.47 -8.65
N CYS A 82 -14.05 -23.21 -9.58
CA CYS A 82 -14.46 -22.67 -10.88
C CYS A 82 -15.48 -21.52 -10.73
N PHE A 83 -16.49 -21.69 -9.88
CA PHE A 83 -17.47 -20.66 -9.56
C PHE A 83 -16.81 -19.43 -8.94
N LEU A 84 -15.84 -19.61 -8.03
CA LEU A 84 -15.10 -18.52 -7.40
C LEU A 84 -14.30 -17.70 -8.44
N ILE A 85 -13.63 -18.36 -9.37
CA ILE A 85 -12.88 -17.70 -10.45
C ILE A 85 -13.83 -16.89 -11.34
N LEU A 86 -14.94 -17.49 -11.78
CA LEU A 86 -15.95 -16.80 -12.59
C LEU A 86 -16.57 -15.61 -11.84
N PHE A 87 -16.82 -15.76 -10.54
CA PHE A 87 -17.32 -14.67 -9.70
C PHE A 87 -16.32 -13.51 -9.62
N PHE A 88 -15.02 -13.78 -9.46
CA PHE A 88 -14.01 -12.72 -9.47
C PHE A 88 -13.88 -12.04 -10.83
N GLU A 89 -13.94 -12.79 -11.92
CA GLU A 89 -13.92 -12.24 -13.28
C GLU A 89 -15.14 -11.33 -13.51
N PHE A 90 -16.33 -11.77 -13.09
CA PHE A 90 -17.53 -10.96 -13.12
C PHE A 90 -17.37 -9.65 -12.34
N LEU A 91 -16.87 -9.71 -11.09
CA LEU A 91 -16.61 -8.49 -10.31
C LEU A 91 -15.62 -7.56 -11.00
N ASN A 92 -14.57 -8.09 -11.64
CA ASN A 92 -13.59 -7.29 -12.37
C ASN A 92 -14.22 -6.58 -13.57
N ILE A 93 -15.07 -7.27 -14.32
CA ILE A 93 -15.83 -6.67 -15.43
C ILE A 93 -16.73 -5.54 -14.91
N GLN A 94 -17.40 -5.74 -13.77
CA GLN A 94 -18.24 -4.70 -13.17
C GLN A 94 -17.41 -3.47 -12.76
N ILE A 95 -16.24 -3.67 -12.14
CA ILE A 95 -15.33 -2.57 -11.74
C ILE A 95 -14.84 -1.77 -12.95
N PHE A 96 -14.55 -2.46 -14.07
CA PHE A 96 -14.08 -1.81 -15.30
C PHE A 96 -15.22 -1.07 -16.03
N LYS A 97 -16.38 -1.71 -16.17
CA LYS A 97 -17.53 -1.18 -16.91
C LYS A 97 -18.20 -0.02 -16.16
N TYR A 98 -18.36 -0.12 -14.84
CA TYR A 98 -18.85 0.99 -14.04
C TYR A 98 -17.71 1.95 -13.72
N SER A 99 -17.44 2.87 -14.66
CA SER A 99 -16.54 4.03 -14.48
C SER A 99 -16.93 4.93 -13.30
N ILE A 100 -18.09 4.70 -12.67
CA ILE A 100 -18.64 5.49 -11.56
C ILE A 100 -17.86 5.34 -10.25
N PHE A 101 -17.10 4.26 -10.06
CA PHE A 101 -16.24 4.15 -8.88
C PHE A 101 -14.99 5.04 -9.04
N LEU A 102 -14.79 5.94 -8.07
CA LEU A 102 -13.58 6.77 -7.96
C LEU A 102 -12.31 5.91 -8.00
N ASN A 103 -11.21 6.46 -8.55
CA ASN A 103 -9.93 5.73 -8.66
C ASN A 103 -9.46 5.12 -7.33
N LYS A 104 -9.80 5.75 -6.19
CA LYS A 104 -9.44 5.28 -4.86
C LYS A 104 -10.17 4.00 -4.45
N THR A 105 -11.48 3.92 -4.70
CA THR A 105 -12.29 2.76 -4.31
C THR A 105 -12.00 1.54 -5.17
N LYS A 106 -11.61 1.73 -6.44
CA LYS A 106 -11.11 0.65 -7.30
C LYS A 106 -9.91 -0.07 -6.70
N ILE A 107 -8.93 0.68 -6.21
CA ILE A 107 -7.72 0.14 -5.57
C ILE A 107 -8.09 -0.67 -4.31
N ILE A 108 -9.00 -0.15 -3.49
CA ILE A 108 -9.46 -0.83 -2.27
C ILE A 108 -10.16 -2.16 -2.61
N VAL A 109 -11.06 -2.17 -3.60
CA VAL A 109 -11.78 -3.39 -4.01
C VAL A 109 -10.81 -4.43 -4.58
N GLN A 110 -9.83 -4.01 -5.39
CA GLN A 110 -8.80 -4.91 -5.92
C GLN A 110 -7.92 -5.51 -4.80
N ASN A 111 -7.55 -4.72 -3.80
CA ASN A 111 -6.80 -5.20 -2.64
C ASN A 111 -7.59 -6.22 -1.81
N ILE A 112 -8.90 -6.00 -1.64
CA ILE A 112 -9.78 -6.94 -0.95
C ILE A 112 -9.90 -8.24 -1.74
N GLN A 113 -10.07 -8.17 -3.07
CA GLN A 113 -10.10 -9.35 -3.94
C GLN A 113 -8.81 -10.15 -3.86
N LEU A 114 -7.66 -9.48 -3.91
CA LEU A 114 -6.34 -10.10 -3.75
C LEU A 114 -6.21 -10.77 -2.37
N GLY A 115 -6.64 -10.08 -1.30
CA GLY A 115 -6.62 -10.62 0.05
C GLY A 115 -7.53 -11.84 0.22
N LEU A 116 -8.72 -11.82 -0.40
CA LEU A 116 -9.65 -12.95 -0.43
C LEU A 116 -9.02 -14.18 -1.10
N LEU A 117 -8.43 -14.00 -2.28
CA LEU A 117 -7.68 -15.05 -3.00
C LEU A 117 -6.53 -15.59 -2.15
N LEU A 118 -5.74 -14.71 -1.53
CA LEU A 118 -4.64 -15.11 -0.65
C LEU A 118 -5.14 -15.91 0.57
N GLY A 119 -6.22 -15.48 1.23
CA GLY A 119 -6.81 -16.23 2.35
C GLY A 119 -7.26 -17.63 1.91
N PHE A 120 -7.88 -17.72 0.74
CA PHE A 120 -8.24 -18.99 0.12
C PHE A 120 -7.04 -19.90 -0.17
N PHE A 121 -5.97 -19.34 -0.73
CA PHE A 121 -4.73 -20.09 -0.97
C PHE A 121 -4.13 -20.59 0.33
N ILE A 122 -4.06 -19.75 1.37
CA ILE A 122 -3.53 -20.12 2.68
C ILE A 122 -4.33 -21.29 3.27
N ASP A 123 -5.66 -21.22 3.23
CA ASP A 123 -6.50 -22.29 3.75
C ASP A 123 -6.37 -23.57 2.91
N GLY A 124 -6.29 -23.45 1.58
CA GLY A 124 -6.04 -24.58 0.67
C GLY A 124 -4.70 -25.29 0.92
N PHE A 125 -3.63 -24.54 1.22
CA PHE A 125 -2.32 -25.12 1.56
C PHE A 125 -2.31 -25.76 2.95
N LYS A 126 -3.10 -25.25 3.91
CA LYS A 126 -3.18 -25.80 5.27
C LYS A 126 -3.69 -27.24 5.30
N VAL A 127 -4.60 -27.61 4.40
CA VAL A 127 -5.18 -28.97 4.35
C VAL A 127 -4.33 -29.95 3.52
N GLY A 128 -3.29 -29.46 2.84
CA GLY A 128 -2.42 -30.25 1.96
C GLY A 128 -1.09 -30.71 2.57
N SER A 129 -0.79 -30.35 3.82
CA SER A 129 0.37 -30.83 4.61
C SER A 129 -0.03 -31.95 5.57
#